data_AF-A0A2E9U7I0-F1
#
_entry.id   AF-A0A2E9U7I0-F1
#
_cell.length_a   1.000
_cell.length_b   1.000
_cell.length_c   1.000
_cell.angle_alpha   90.00
_cell.angle_beta   90.00
_cell.angle_gamma   90.00
#
_symmetry.space_group_name_H-M   'P 1'
#
loop_
_entity.id
_entity.type
_entity.pdbx_description
1 polymer ?
#
loop_
_entity_poly.entity_id
_entity_poly.type
_entity_poly.pdbx_seq_one_letter_code
_entity_poly.pdbx_strand_id
1 'polypeptide(L)'
;MGIIAKILGSGDVLAKGLELIDDAFESEEEKRESKAKAKIDLMKAYAPFKLAQRYIALLFTCTFLACFFIVLIMTLMGVGDTAEVVSIMAEFKIGWIMTTIVLFYFGGGLVESVGSIKK
;
A
#
# COMPACT_ATOMS: atom_id res chain seq x y z
N MET A 1 -11.82 -8.97 18.82
CA MET A 1 -11.86 -8.01 17.68
C MET A 1 -10.60 -7.12 17.65
N GLY A 2 -9.40 -7.68 17.87
CA GLY A 2 -8.25 -6.94 18.42
C GLY A 2 -6.96 -6.90 17.60
N ILE A 3 -7.00 -7.15 16.29
CA ILE A 3 -5.79 -7.15 15.43
C ILE A 3 -5.91 -6.09 14.32
N ILE A 4 -7.08 -5.93 13.71
CA ILE A 4 -7.31 -4.89 12.68
C ILE A 4 -7.26 -3.48 13.29
N ALA A 5 -7.78 -3.28 14.51
CA ALA A 5 -7.68 -2.00 15.25
C ALA A 5 -6.26 -1.70 15.77
N LYS A 6 -5.38 -2.71 15.87
CA LYS A 6 -3.95 -2.54 16.18
C LYS A 6 -3.12 -2.23 14.93
N ILE A 7 -3.50 -2.77 13.78
CA ILE A 7 -2.86 -2.52 12.48
C ILE A 7 -3.29 -1.18 11.89
N LEU A 8 -4.55 -0.79 12.09
CA LEU A 8 -5.09 0.52 11.72
C LEU A 8 -5.01 1.53 12.88
N GLY A 9 -4.11 1.29 13.85
CA GLY A 9 -3.89 2.12 15.03
C GLY A 9 -4.12 3.58 14.70
N SER A 10 -5.24 4.07 15.20
CA SER A 10 -5.88 5.31 14.78
C SER A 10 -4.88 6.44 14.79
N GLY A 11 -4.98 7.34 13.81
CA GLY A 11 -4.32 8.64 13.86
C GLY A 11 -4.46 9.32 15.24
N ASP A 12 -5.53 9.01 15.99
CA ASP A 12 -5.76 9.42 17.38
C ASP A 12 -4.78 8.87 18.43
N VAL A 13 -4.21 7.66 18.29
CA VAL A 13 -3.21 7.17 19.27
C VAL A 13 -1.85 7.80 19.03
N LEU A 14 -1.52 8.07 17.75
CA LEU A 14 -0.33 8.86 17.39
C LEU A 14 -0.50 10.33 17.78
N ALA A 15 -1.68 10.91 17.56
CA ALA A 15 -2.00 12.28 17.97
C ALA A 15 -1.98 12.41 19.51
N LYS A 16 -2.62 11.49 20.24
CA LYS A 16 -2.56 11.47 21.71
C LYS A 16 -1.16 11.17 22.25
N GLY A 17 -0.37 10.37 21.53
CA GLY A 17 1.04 10.14 21.85
C GLY A 17 1.89 11.40 21.65
N LEU A 18 1.62 12.20 20.61
CA LEU A 18 2.26 13.50 20.39
C LEU A 18 1.80 14.56 21.39
N GLU A 19 0.50 14.62 21.73
CA GLU A 19 -0.03 15.56 22.73
C GLU A 19 0.53 15.30 24.13
N LEU A 20 0.70 14.04 24.52
CA LEU A 20 1.34 13.67 25.80
C LEU A 20 2.85 13.98 25.83
N ILE A 21 3.49 14.08 24.67
CA ILE A 21 4.90 14.50 24.54
C ILE A 21 5.00 16.02 24.59
N ASP A 22 4.04 16.77 24.04
CA ASP A 22 4.04 18.23 24.04
C ASP A 22 3.71 18.85 25.43
N ASP A 23 2.95 18.16 26.29
CA ASP A 23 2.59 18.63 27.64
C ASP A 23 3.69 18.40 28.71
N ALA A 24 4.69 17.57 28.43
CA ALA A 24 5.87 17.44 29.28
C ALA A 24 6.89 18.52 28.90
N PHE A 25 7.38 19.27 29.89
CA PHE A 25 8.32 20.39 29.75
C PHE A 25 9.67 19.99 29.11
N GLU A 26 9.71 19.68 27.82
CA GLU A 26 10.93 19.34 27.08
C GLU A 26 11.60 20.61 26.51
N SER A 27 12.92 20.71 26.69
CA SER A 27 13.76 21.75 26.06
C SER A 27 13.76 21.61 24.52
N GLU A 28 14.15 22.66 23.77
CA GLU A 28 14.16 22.62 22.29
C GLU A 28 14.98 21.47 21.70
N GLU A 29 15.98 20.98 22.43
CA GLU A 29 16.79 19.81 22.03
C GLU A 29 16.04 18.50 22.26
N GLU A 30 15.40 18.32 23.42
CA GLU A 30 14.58 17.14 23.72
C GLU A 30 13.37 17.02 22.77
N LYS A 31 12.76 18.14 22.38
CA LYS A 31 11.68 18.17 21.38
C LYS A 31 12.13 17.72 19.98
N ARG A 32 13.40 17.92 19.62
CA ARG A 32 13.96 17.40 18.36
C ARG A 32 14.19 15.90 18.44
N GLU A 33 14.68 15.41 19.58
CA GLU A 33 14.90 13.99 19.81
C GLU A 33 13.59 13.20 19.91
N SER A 34 12.58 13.73 20.60
CA SER A 34 11.26 13.09 20.73
C SER A 34 10.54 13.02 19.38
N LYS A 35 10.60 14.08 18.57
CA LYS A 35 10.09 14.07 17.18
C LYS A 35 10.85 13.13 16.25
N ALA A 36 12.17 13.03 16.39
CA ALA A 36 12.98 12.10 15.59
C ALA A 36 12.66 10.65 15.96
N LYS A 37 12.55 10.34 17.26
CA LYS A 37 12.19 9.02 17.77
C LYS A 37 10.77 8.61 17.38
N ALA A 38 9.80 9.52 17.48
CA ALA A 38 8.44 9.29 17.01
C ALA A 38 8.38 8.98 15.50
N LYS A 39 9.17 9.68 14.67
CA LYS A 39 9.30 9.36 13.23
C LYS A 39 9.93 7.98 13.00
N ILE A 40 10.96 7.62 13.76
CA ILE A 40 11.63 6.32 13.66
C ILE A 40 10.67 5.19 14.06
N ASP A 41 9.94 5.34 15.15
CA ASP A 41 8.99 4.34 15.64
C ASP A 41 7.80 4.19 14.69
N LEU A 42 7.33 5.30 14.11
CA LEU A 42 6.37 5.28 13.02
C LEU A 42 6.92 4.49 11.81
N MET A 43 8.13 4.80 11.32
CA MET A 43 8.72 4.08 10.18
C MET A 43 8.87 2.58 10.45
N LYS A 44 9.25 2.19 11.68
CA LYS A 44 9.34 0.78 12.10
C LYS A 44 7.98 0.09 12.10
N ALA A 45 6.94 0.75 12.61
CA ALA A 45 5.58 0.22 12.59
C ALA A 45 5.03 0.04 11.17
N TYR A 46 5.41 0.90 10.22
CA TYR A 46 4.98 0.82 8.81
C TYR A 46 5.83 -0.12 7.93
N ALA A 47 7.01 -0.54 8.38
CA ALA A 47 7.88 -1.47 7.64
C ALA A 47 7.17 -2.78 7.21
N PRO A 48 6.45 -3.52 8.08
CA PRO A 48 5.74 -4.74 7.68
C PRO A 48 4.65 -4.48 6.64
N PHE A 49 3.95 -3.35 6.73
CA PHE A 49 2.94 -2.94 5.76
C PHE A 49 3.56 -2.71 4.37
N LYS A 50 4.67 -1.95 4.30
CA LYS A 50 5.39 -1.72 3.03
C LYS A 50 5.94 -3.02 2.44
N LEU A 51 6.35 -3.95 3.29
CA LEU A 51 6.83 -5.26 2.84
C LEU A 51 5.68 -6.08 2.23
N ALA A 52 4.53 -6.16 2.90
CA ALA A 52 3.33 -6.83 2.37
C ALA A 52 2.87 -6.20 1.05
N GLN A 53 2.89 -4.87 0.96
CA GLN A 53 2.57 -4.11 -0.25
C GLN A 53 3.44 -4.52 -1.46
N ARG A 54 4.75 -4.68 -1.25
CA ARG A 54 5.69 -5.13 -2.29
C ARG A 54 5.42 -6.57 -2.72
N TYR A 55 5.19 -7.47 -1.77
CA TYR A 55 4.93 -8.86 -2.09
C TYR A 55 3.64 -9.05 -2.88
N ILE A 56 2.55 -8.40 -2.47
CA ILE A 56 1.27 -8.49 -3.19
C ILE A 56 1.42 -7.94 -4.61
N ALA A 57 2.06 -6.78 -4.78
CA ALA A 57 2.29 -6.18 -6.09
C ALA A 57 3.14 -7.09 -6.99
N LEU A 58 4.22 -7.67 -6.46
CA LEU A 58 5.12 -8.55 -7.22
C LEU A 58 4.42 -9.84 -7.63
N LEU A 59 3.76 -10.53 -6.68
CA LEU A 59 3.08 -11.80 -6.96
C LEU A 59 1.98 -11.61 -8.00
N PHE A 60 1.14 -10.59 -7.83
CA PHE A 60 0.06 -10.32 -8.78
C PHE A 60 0.60 -9.95 -10.16
N THR A 61 1.59 -9.05 -10.23
CA THR A 61 2.16 -8.61 -11.51
C THR A 61 2.84 -9.77 -12.24
N CYS A 62 3.58 -10.61 -11.51
CA CYS A 62 4.24 -11.78 -12.08
C CYS A 62 3.23 -12.76 -12.68
N THR A 63 2.20 -13.14 -11.91
CA THR A 63 1.14 -14.03 -12.40
C THR A 63 0.37 -13.41 -13.57
N PHE A 64 0.04 -12.12 -13.49
CA PHE A 64 -0.66 -11.42 -14.56
C PHE A 64 0.14 -11.41 -15.87
N LEU A 65 1.43 -11.07 -15.81
CA LEU A 65 2.31 -11.07 -16.98
C LEU A 65 2.46 -12.49 -17.56
N ALA A 66 2.62 -13.51 -16.72
CA ALA A 66 2.70 -14.89 -17.18
C ALA A 66 1.42 -15.32 -17.93
N CYS A 67 0.24 -15.03 -17.37
CA CYS A 67 -1.04 -15.28 -18.04
C CYS A 67 -1.15 -14.50 -19.35
N PHE A 68 -0.76 -13.23 -19.37
CA PHE A 68 -0.76 -12.40 -20.57
C PHE A 68 0.13 -12.97 -21.67
N PHE A 69 1.35 -13.40 -21.33
CA PHE A 69 2.26 -14.03 -22.31
C PHE A 69 1.70 -15.33 -22.87
N ILE A 70 1.09 -16.18 -22.02
CA ILE A 70 0.47 -17.43 -22.48
C ILE A 70 -0.65 -17.14 -23.48
N VAL A 71 -1.57 -16.24 -23.12
CA VAL A 71 -2.70 -15.85 -23.99
C VAL A 71 -2.20 -15.26 -25.30
N LEU A 72 -1.17 -14.41 -25.25
CA LEU A 72 -0.57 -13.81 -26.44
C LEU A 72 0.06 -14.87 -27.36
N ILE A 73 0.83 -15.82 -26.81
CA ILE A 73 1.43 -16.92 -27.58
C ILE A 73 0.33 -17.79 -28.20
N MET A 74 -0.68 -18.17 -27.43
CA MET A 74 -1.85 -18.93 -27.89
C MET A 74 -2.55 -18.23 -29.06
N THR A 75 -2.78 -16.93 -28.93
CA THR A 75 -3.38 -16.10 -29.99
C THR A 75 -2.52 -16.10 -31.26
N LEU A 76 -1.21 -15.93 -31.14
CA LEU A 76 -0.29 -15.92 -32.29
C LEU A 76 -0.17 -17.28 -32.98
N MET A 77 -0.31 -18.37 -32.22
CA MET A 77 -0.33 -19.73 -32.75
C MET A 77 -1.68 -20.10 -33.39
N GLY A 78 -2.69 -19.24 -33.31
CA GLY A 78 -4.05 -19.53 -33.77
C GLY A 78 -4.75 -20.59 -32.92
N VAL A 79 -4.27 -20.85 -31.70
CA VAL A 79 -4.81 -21.85 -30.78
C VAL A 79 -5.30 -21.15 -29.52
N GLY A 80 -6.62 -21.12 -29.31
CA GLY A 80 -7.23 -20.54 -28.11
C GLY A 80 -8.22 -19.42 -28.44
N ASP A 81 -9.31 -19.39 -27.69
CA ASP A 81 -10.36 -18.37 -27.84
C ASP A 81 -10.08 -17.19 -26.91
N THR A 82 -9.65 -16.07 -27.50
CA THR A 82 -9.42 -14.83 -26.75
C THR A 82 -10.70 -14.26 -26.12
N ALA A 83 -11.87 -14.53 -26.70
CA ALA A 83 -13.14 -14.06 -26.16
C ALA A 83 -13.51 -14.80 -24.85
N GLU A 84 -13.23 -16.10 -24.78
CA GLU A 84 -13.44 -16.90 -23.57
C GLU A 84 -12.52 -16.43 -22.43
N VAL A 85 -11.24 -16.16 -22.74
CA VAL A 85 -10.29 -15.60 -21.77
C VAL A 85 -10.75 -14.24 -21.24
N VAL A 86 -11.22 -13.35 -22.12
CA VAL A 86 -11.74 -12.03 -21.73
C VAL A 86 -12.97 -12.17 -20.84
N SER A 87 -13.87 -13.12 -21.14
CA SER A 87 -15.06 -13.40 -20.31
C SER A 87 -14.66 -13.83 -18.89
N ILE A 88 -13.72 -14.76 -18.77
CA ILE A 88 -13.19 -15.22 -17.49
C ILE A 88 -12.58 -14.04 -16.72
N MET A 89 -11.74 -13.22 -17.36
CA MET A 89 -11.14 -12.05 -16.71
C MET A 89 -12.19 -11.04 -16.21
N ALA A 90 -13.28 -10.87 -16.97
CA ALA A 90 -14.38 -9.98 -16.60
C ALA A 90 -15.22 -10.52 -15.43
N GLU A 91 -15.43 -11.84 -15.38
CA GLU A 91 -16.18 -12.52 -14.31
C GLU A 91 -15.42 -12.46 -12.98
N PHE A 92 -14.11 -12.74 -13.00
CA PHE A 92 -13.25 -12.61 -11.82
C PHE A 92 -12.91 -11.15 -11.46
N LYS A 93 -13.44 -10.17 -12.18
CA LYS A 93 -13.23 -8.73 -11.94
C LYS A 93 -11.74 -8.36 -11.85
N ILE A 94 -10.89 -9.00 -12.67
CA ILE A 94 -9.43 -8.85 -12.59
C ILE A 94 -8.98 -7.39 -12.72
N GLY A 95 -9.67 -6.60 -13.56
CA GLY A 95 -9.39 -5.16 -13.70
C GLY A 95 -9.58 -4.35 -12.40
N TRP A 96 -10.58 -4.71 -11.59
CA TRP A 96 -10.82 -4.05 -10.29
C TRP A 96 -9.76 -4.45 -9.27
N ILE A 97 -9.37 -5.73 -9.26
CA ILE A 97 -8.31 -6.23 -8.39
C ILE A 97 -6.98 -5.54 -8.72
N MET A 98 -6.63 -5.46 -10.01
CA MET A 98 -5.43 -4.77 -10.49
C MET A 98 -5.44 -3.29 -10.07
N THR A 99 -6.55 -2.59 -10.32
CA THR A 99 -6.68 -1.16 -9.96
C THR A 99 -6.51 -0.98 -8.45
N THR A 100 -7.09 -1.87 -7.65
CA THR A 100 -6.94 -1.84 -6.18
C THR A 100 -5.50 -2.06 -5.75
N ILE A 101 -4.77 -3.00 -6.36
CA ILE A 101 -3.37 -3.27 -6.04
C ILE A 101 -2.48 -2.07 -6.45
N VAL A 102 -2.73 -1.47 -7.61
CA VAL A 102 -2.01 -0.26 -8.08
C VAL A 102 -2.28 0.91 -7.13
N LEU A 103 -3.54 1.15 -6.77
CA LEU A 103 -3.91 2.19 -5.80
C LEU A 103 -3.32 1.93 -4.43
N PHE A 104 -3.28 0.68 -3.98
CA PHE A 104 -2.67 0.31 -2.72
C PHE A 104 -1.14 0.52 -2.75
N TYR A 105 -0.49 0.21 -3.87
CA TYR A 105 0.96 0.34 -4.01
C TYR A 105 1.41 1.80 -4.18
N PHE A 106 0.70 2.60 -4.98
CA PHE A 106 1.07 3.98 -5.29
C PHE A 106 0.29 5.02 -4.48
N GLY A 107 -0.79 4.65 -3.80
CA GLY A 107 -1.71 5.57 -3.14
C GLY A 107 -1.06 6.40 -2.03
N GLY A 108 -0.13 5.82 -1.27
CA GLY A 108 0.62 6.57 -0.26
C GLY A 108 1.41 7.74 -0.87
N GLY A 109 2.13 7.50 -1.97
CA GLY A 109 2.88 8.56 -2.67
C GLY A 109 1.98 9.58 -3.37
N LEU A 110 0.79 9.15 -3.82
CA LEU A 110 -0.19 10.02 -4.46
C LEU A 110 -0.81 11.00 -3.45
N VAL A 111 -1.14 10.53 -2.24
CA VAL A 111 -1.64 11.38 -1.14
C VAL A 111 -0.57 12.36 -0.66
N GLU A 112 0.68 11.92 -0.51
CA GLU A 112 1.81 12.79 -0.13
C GLU A 112 2.05 13.90 -1.17
N SER A 113 1.98 13.57 -2.46
CA SER A 113 2.13 14.53 -3.57
C SER A 113 1.04 15.60 -3.56
N VAL A 114 -0.23 15.21 -3.40
CA VAL A 114 -1.35 16.16 -3.34
C VAL A 114 -1.29 17.03 -2.08
N GLY A 115 -0.88 16.47 -0.93
CA GLY A 115 -0.70 17.21 0.31
C GLY A 115 0.45 18.23 0.24
N SER A 116 1.51 17.92 -0.50
CA SER A 116 2.64 18.82 -0.74
C SER A 116 2.29 20.02 -1.61
N ILE A 117 1.30 19.90 -2.52
CA ILE A 117 0.88 21.00 -3.40
C ILE A 117 0.03 22.03 -2.64
N LYS A 118 -0.63 21.63 -1.54
CA LYS A 118 -1.47 22.50 -0.71
C LYS A 118 -0.71 23.27 0.38
N LYS A 119 0.59 23.01 0.56
CA LYS A 119 1.46 23.74 1.49
C LYS A 119 2.23 24.81 0.74
#